data_AF-A0A1P8M8N1-F1
#
_entry.id   AF-A0A1P8M8N1-F1
#
_cell.length_a   1.000
_cell.length_b   1.000
_cell.length_c   1.000
_cell.angle_alpha   90.00
_cell.angle_beta   90.00
_cell.angle_gamma   90.00
#
_symmetry.space_group_name_H-M   'P 1'
#
loop_
_entity.id
_entity.type
_entity.pdbx_description
1 polymer ?
#
loop_
_entity_poly.entity_id
_entity_poly.type
_entity_poly.pdbx_seq_one_letter_code
_entity_poly.pdbx_strand_id
1 'polypeptide(L)'
;MSQDGKSGPRPCLLCGSPNEPSVEHIIPQALWKRFGLDPDHDELARFRTDLCITHNQATSVLHQRTEMMDLIETGSPVTKKTLQHLGDWIVWITLLLSLARGRGVLGVEASRQLLLRRFDKLHAGTPKGVRVYAALVDDSVEPTESETTPFVLALKGDSRVLLDEKGAPIGFSVREGPINASESIRLGRVVLLVVGSTYSSGDDHEQRIDQAVARVGLQRIFPPEKALPKMEPTPIDMTDVSQLFTVIPDGADNSLMPEALRAFATWDDPGGIVH
;
A
#
# COMPACT_ATOMS: atom_id res chain seq x y z
N MET A 1 8.07 40.26 4.41
CA MET A 1 7.20 40.48 3.22
C MET A 1 6.50 39.17 2.93
N SER A 2 5.21 39.13 3.23
CA SER A 2 4.34 37.98 3.01
C SER A 2 4.22 37.69 1.51
N GLN A 3 4.47 36.45 1.10
CA GLN A 3 3.97 35.93 -0.16
C GLN A 3 2.82 34.98 0.16
N ASP A 4 1.62 35.54 0.22
CA ASP A 4 0.38 34.79 0.05
C ASP A 4 0.35 34.25 -1.39
N GLY A 5 0.96 33.09 -1.59
CA GLY A 5 0.80 32.30 -2.81
C GLY A 5 -0.59 31.69 -2.83
N LYS A 6 -1.59 32.43 -3.34
CA LYS A 6 -2.86 31.82 -3.75
C LYS A 6 -2.55 30.81 -4.87
N SER A 7 -2.35 29.55 -4.50
CA SER A 7 -2.31 28.44 -5.44
C SER A 7 -3.65 28.40 -6.16
N GLY A 8 -3.66 28.62 -7.47
CA GLY A 8 -4.83 28.36 -8.30
C GLY A 8 -5.31 26.91 -8.12
N PRO A 9 -6.58 26.61 -8.45
CA PRO A 9 -7.11 25.26 -8.31
C PRO A 9 -6.22 24.26 -9.06
N ARG A 10 -5.73 23.24 -8.33
CA ARG A 10 -4.83 22.21 -8.88
C ARG A 10 -5.64 21.28 -9.76
N PRO A 11 -5.16 20.89 -10.96
CA PRO A 11 -5.92 20.03 -11.87
C PRO A 11 -6.27 18.69 -11.21
N CYS A 12 -7.33 18.04 -11.70
CA CYS A 12 -7.75 16.73 -11.22
C CYS A 12 -6.57 15.75 -11.21
N LEU A 13 -6.34 15.11 -10.07
CA LEU A 13 -5.22 14.18 -9.87
C LEU A 13 -5.23 13.04 -10.89
N LEU A 14 -6.40 12.59 -11.34
CA LEU A 14 -6.54 11.44 -12.23
C LEU A 14 -6.37 11.81 -13.71
N CYS A 15 -7.22 12.70 -14.23
CA CYS A 15 -7.26 13.03 -15.66
C CYS A 15 -6.54 14.33 -16.05
N GLY A 16 -6.05 15.11 -15.08
CA GLY A 16 -5.39 16.38 -15.34
C GLY A 16 -6.34 17.52 -15.76
N SER A 17 -7.66 17.29 -15.74
CA SER A 17 -8.64 18.31 -16.10
C SER A 17 -8.58 19.51 -15.14
N PRO A 18 -8.55 20.75 -15.65
CA PRO A 18 -8.58 21.95 -14.83
C PRO A 18 -10.01 22.37 -14.42
N ASN A 19 -11.04 21.64 -14.85
CA ASN A 19 -12.44 22.02 -14.63
C ASN A 19 -12.86 21.79 -13.17
N GLU A 20 -12.90 22.88 -12.39
CA GLU A 20 -13.39 22.98 -11.00
C GLU A 20 -13.09 21.75 -10.12
N PRO A 21 -11.80 21.37 -9.97
CA PRO A 21 -11.43 20.32 -9.04
C PRO A 21 -11.76 20.75 -7.61
N SER A 22 -12.42 19.87 -6.86
CA SER A 22 -12.70 20.04 -5.44
C SER A 22 -11.66 19.29 -4.63
N VAL A 23 -11.26 19.86 -3.49
CA VAL A 23 -10.51 19.10 -2.47
C VAL A 23 -11.41 17.98 -2.00
N GLU A 24 -10.90 16.76 -2.05
CA GLU A 24 -11.59 15.54 -1.70
C GLU A 24 -10.75 14.71 -0.72
N HIS A 25 -11.44 14.04 0.21
CA HIS A 25 -10.78 13.17 1.18
C HIS A 25 -10.74 11.74 0.64
N ILE A 26 -9.54 11.17 0.52
CA ILE A 26 -9.35 9.80 0.03
C ILE A 26 -9.99 8.80 1.00
N ILE A 27 -9.95 9.11 2.30
CA ILE A 27 -10.62 8.37 3.37
C ILE A 27 -11.85 9.18 3.81
N PRO A 28 -13.05 8.57 3.95
CA PRO A 28 -14.28 9.32 4.16
C PRO A 28 -14.22 10.16 5.44
N GLN A 29 -14.61 11.43 5.33
CA GLN A 29 -14.61 12.37 6.46
C GLN A 29 -15.43 11.87 7.66
N ALA A 30 -16.51 11.12 7.40
CA ALA A 30 -17.33 10.52 8.45
C ALA A 30 -16.50 9.61 9.37
N LEU A 31 -15.50 8.92 8.83
CA LEU A 31 -14.61 8.06 9.63
C LEU A 31 -13.76 8.90 10.59
N TRP A 32 -13.12 9.97 10.09
CA TRP A 32 -12.31 10.85 10.92
C TRP A 32 -13.12 11.51 12.03
N LYS A 33 -14.32 12.00 11.70
CA LYS A 33 -15.24 12.60 12.67
C LYS A 33 -15.64 11.58 13.76
N ARG A 34 -15.85 10.31 13.40
CA ARG A 34 -16.17 9.25 14.36
C ARG A 34 -14.99 8.92 15.29
N PHE A 35 -13.76 9.12 14.85
CA PHE A 35 -12.56 9.06 15.71
C PHE A 35 -12.28 10.36 16.49
N GLY A 36 -13.18 11.35 16.43
CA GLY A 36 -12.99 12.63 17.12
C GLY A 36 -11.93 13.53 16.48
N LEU A 37 -11.54 13.25 15.22
CA LEU A 37 -10.59 14.05 14.47
C LEU A 37 -11.32 15.00 13.51
N ASP A 38 -10.86 16.24 13.46
CA ASP A 38 -11.30 17.20 12.44
C ASP A 38 -10.74 16.79 11.06
N PRO A 39 -11.57 16.48 10.05
CA PRO A 39 -11.09 16.12 8.72
C PRO A 39 -10.22 17.19 8.04
N ASP A 40 -10.34 18.45 8.46
CA ASP A 40 -9.57 19.56 7.89
C ASP A 40 -8.26 19.83 8.63
N HIS A 41 -7.96 19.07 9.70
CA HIS A 41 -6.72 19.15 10.43
C HIS A 41 -5.48 18.91 9.54
N ASP A 42 -4.41 19.67 9.76
CA ASP A 42 -3.21 19.67 8.91
C ASP A 42 -2.55 18.28 8.81
N GLU A 43 -2.57 17.49 9.87
CA GLU A 43 -2.04 16.11 9.87
C GLU A 43 -2.78 15.18 8.88
N LEU A 44 -4.03 15.50 8.54
CA LEU A 44 -4.84 14.77 7.56
C LEU A 44 -4.69 15.34 6.14
N ALA A 45 -3.93 16.41 5.93
CA ALA A 45 -3.66 16.96 4.59
C ALA A 45 -3.07 15.91 3.63
N ARG A 46 -2.30 14.95 4.16
CA ARG A 46 -1.73 13.82 3.40
C ARG A 46 -2.76 12.82 2.86
N PHE A 47 -4.03 12.94 3.25
CA PHE A 47 -5.17 12.13 2.79
C PHE A 47 -6.15 12.94 1.95
N ARG A 48 -5.81 14.20 1.62
CA ARG A 48 -6.59 15.07 0.73
C ARG A 48 -5.96 15.07 -0.67
N THR A 49 -6.80 15.20 -1.68
CA THR A 49 -6.41 15.29 -3.10
C THR A 49 -7.39 16.19 -3.85
N ASP A 50 -7.01 16.64 -5.05
CA ASP A 50 -7.89 17.39 -5.94
C ASP A 50 -8.50 16.46 -6.99
N LEU A 51 -9.84 16.39 -7.08
CA LEU A 51 -10.56 15.59 -8.07
C LEU A 51 -11.63 16.43 -8.77
N CYS A 52 -11.85 16.21 -10.06
CA CYS A 52 -13.02 16.79 -10.73
C CYS A 52 -14.31 16.11 -10.26
N ILE A 53 -15.45 16.74 -10.51
CA ILE A 53 -16.77 16.27 -10.07
C ILE A 53 -17.03 14.80 -10.45
N THR A 54 -16.68 14.40 -11.68
CA THR A 54 -16.87 13.02 -12.16
C THR A 54 -16.08 12.02 -11.32
N HIS A 55 -14.80 12.30 -11.07
CA HIS A 55 -13.95 11.40 -10.27
C HIS A 55 -14.35 11.41 -8.81
N ASN A 56 -14.75 12.56 -8.26
CA ASN A 56 -15.23 12.67 -6.88
C ASN A 56 -16.47 11.77 -6.66
N GLN A 57 -17.47 11.86 -7.55
CA GLN A 57 -18.65 11.00 -7.48
C GLN A 57 -18.29 9.51 -7.58
N ALA A 58 -17.33 9.15 -8.45
CA ALA A 58 -16.87 7.77 -8.60
C ALA A 58 -16.12 7.25 -7.37
N THR A 59 -15.26 8.07 -6.75
CA THR A 59 -14.52 7.69 -5.53
C THR A 59 -15.44 7.61 -4.31
N SER A 60 -16.45 8.48 -4.22
CA SER A 60 -17.45 8.47 -3.15
C SER A 60 -18.18 7.12 -3.01
N VAL A 61 -18.35 6.38 -4.10
CA VAL A 61 -18.97 5.03 -4.07
C VAL A 61 -18.16 4.03 -3.24
N LEU A 62 -16.82 4.21 -3.16
CA LEU A 62 -15.97 3.37 -2.30
C LEU A 62 -16.29 3.55 -0.81
N HIS A 63 -16.85 4.70 -0.42
CA HIS A 63 -17.07 5.07 0.97
C HIS A 63 -18.45 4.67 1.53
N GLN A 64 -19.35 4.16 0.69
CA GLN A 64 -20.78 3.98 1.04
C GLN A 64 -21.13 2.67 1.75
N ARG A 65 -20.16 1.86 2.18
CA ARG A 65 -20.41 0.52 2.74
C ARG A 65 -20.29 0.50 4.26
N THR A 66 -21.42 0.46 4.95
CA THR A 66 -21.50 0.52 6.42
C THR A 66 -20.80 -0.64 7.11
N GLU A 67 -20.90 -1.87 6.58
CA GLU A 67 -20.31 -3.04 7.25
C GLU A 67 -18.78 -3.01 7.29
N MET A 68 -18.15 -2.34 6.32
CA MET A 68 -16.71 -2.10 6.32
C MET A 68 -16.32 -1.06 7.37
N MET A 69 -17.14 -0.01 7.53
CA MET A 69 -16.92 1.04 8.52
C MET A 69 -17.04 0.48 9.94
N ASP A 70 -18.04 -0.38 10.19
CA ASP A 70 -18.20 -1.05 11.49
C ASP A 70 -16.97 -1.90 11.85
N LEU A 71 -16.39 -2.61 10.87
CA LEU A 71 -15.14 -3.36 11.07
C LEU A 71 -13.96 -2.44 11.41
N ILE A 72 -13.80 -1.32 10.70
CA ILE A 72 -12.73 -0.35 10.94
C ILE A 72 -12.87 0.30 12.33
N GLU A 73 -14.09 0.58 12.76
CA GLU A 73 -14.36 1.31 14.00
C GLU A 73 -14.42 0.42 15.24
N THR A 74 -15.09 -0.72 15.14
CA THR A 74 -15.42 -1.59 16.28
C THR A 74 -14.75 -2.95 16.24
N GLY A 75 -14.18 -3.31 15.09
CA GLY A 75 -13.64 -4.64 14.86
C GLY A 75 -14.66 -5.72 14.53
N SER A 76 -15.94 -5.39 14.41
CA SER A 76 -17.02 -6.35 14.18
C SER A 76 -18.05 -5.82 13.17
N PRO A 77 -18.77 -6.70 12.43
CA PRO A 77 -18.55 -8.14 12.28
C PRO A 77 -17.54 -8.47 11.17
N VAL A 78 -16.67 -9.45 11.44
CA VAL A 78 -15.71 -9.96 10.46
C VAL A 78 -16.38 -11.05 9.62
N THR A 79 -16.71 -10.72 8.37
CA THR A 79 -17.24 -11.68 7.39
C THR A 79 -16.36 -11.72 6.14
N LYS A 80 -16.50 -12.77 5.32
CA LYS A 80 -15.75 -12.89 4.06
C LYS A 80 -16.05 -11.73 3.12
N LYS A 81 -17.31 -11.30 3.10
CA LYS A 81 -17.77 -10.15 2.32
C LYS A 81 -17.15 -8.85 2.84
N THR A 82 -17.15 -8.64 4.15
CA THR A 82 -16.54 -7.45 4.77
C THR A 82 -15.05 -7.37 4.48
N LEU A 83 -14.30 -8.48 4.63
CA LEU A 83 -12.87 -8.53 4.32
C LEU A 83 -12.58 -8.32 2.83
N GLN A 84 -13.40 -8.89 1.95
CA GLN A 84 -13.28 -8.67 0.51
C GLN A 84 -13.53 -7.20 0.13
N HIS A 85 -14.51 -6.55 0.76
CA HIS A 85 -14.78 -5.14 0.56
C HIS A 85 -13.64 -4.26 1.08
N LEU A 86 -13.13 -4.57 2.26
CA LEU A 86 -11.98 -3.89 2.86
C LEU A 86 -10.74 -4.00 1.96
N GLY A 87 -10.48 -5.20 1.42
CA GLY A 87 -9.40 -5.44 0.46
C GLY A 87 -9.54 -4.60 -0.81
N ASP A 88 -10.71 -4.60 -1.44
CA ASP A 88 -10.95 -3.76 -2.63
C ASP A 88 -10.77 -2.28 -2.32
N TRP A 89 -11.38 -1.83 -1.21
CA TRP A 89 -11.33 -0.45 -0.75
C TRP A 89 -9.90 0.05 -0.50
N ILE A 90 -9.14 -0.68 0.32
CA ILE A 90 -7.80 -0.24 0.72
C ILE A 90 -6.82 -0.25 -0.45
N VAL A 91 -7.00 -1.14 -1.42
CA VAL A 91 -6.14 -1.15 -2.62
C VAL A 91 -6.34 0.13 -3.42
N TRP A 92 -7.59 0.52 -3.69
CA TRP A 92 -7.86 1.75 -4.45
C TRP A 92 -7.46 3.01 -3.68
N ILE A 93 -7.68 3.04 -2.37
CA ILE A 93 -7.17 4.13 -1.51
C ILE A 93 -5.65 4.22 -1.56
N THR A 94 -4.96 3.08 -1.45
CA THR A 94 -3.50 3.04 -1.49
C THR A 94 -2.98 3.56 -2.82
N LEU A 95 -3.61 3.19 -3.94
CA LEU A 95 -3.22 3.70 -5.27
C LEU A 95 -3.47 5.20 -5.41
N LEU A 96 -4.60 5.72 -4.89
CA LEU A 96 -4.88 7.17 -4.87
C LEU A 96 -3.84 7.93 -4.05
N LEU A 97 -3.54 7.45 -2.84
CA LEU A 97 -2.50 8.03 -1.99
C LEU A 97 -1.13 7.99 -2.67
N SER A 98 -0.84 6.87 -3.34
CA SER A 98 0.44 6.68 -4.02
C SER A 98 0.61 7.68 -5.16
N LEU A 99 -0.46 7.86 -5.95
CA LEU A 99 -0.50 8.82 -7.03
C LEU A 99 -0.39 10.26 -6.52
N ALA A 100 -1.09 10.60 -5.44
CA ALA A 100 -1.04 11.95 -4.84
C ALA A 100 0.36 12.30 -4.30
N ARG A 101 1.08 11.31 -3.77
CA ARG A 101 2.40 11.48 -3.15
C ARG A 101 3.57 11.24 -4.08
N GLY A 102 3.32 10.72 -5.29
CA GLY A 102 4.36 10.34 -6.25
C GLY A 102 5.16 9.09 -5.88
N ARG A 103 4.66 8.25 -4.95
CA ARG A 103 5.35 7.05 -4.45
C ARG A 103 4.34 6.03 -3.91
N GLY A 104 4.57 4.73 -4.06
CA GLY A 104 3.81 3.70 -3.34
C GLY A 104 3.95 2.30 -3.91
N VAL A 105 2.94 1.44 -3.68
CA VAL A 105 2.93 0.01 -4.05
C VAL A 105 2.99 -0.26 -5.56
N LEU A 106 2.74 0.77 -6.38
CA LEU A 106 2.92 0.78 -7.83
C LEU A 106 3.50 2.13 -8.25
N GLY A 107 4.22 2.15 -9.38
CA GLY A 107 4.71 3.40 -9.98
C GLY A 107 3.58 4.38 -10.30
N VAL A 108 3.90 5.67 -10.35
CA VAL A 108 2.94 6.77 -10.55
C VAL A 108 2.07 6.57 -11.80
N GLU A 109 2.69 6.26 -12.94
CA GLU A 109 1.95 6.09 -14.19
C GLU A 109 1.08 4.82 -14.18
N ALA A 110 1.60 3.71 -13.67
CA ALA A 110 0.83 2.47 -13.54
C ALA A 110 -0.39 2.66 -12.62
N SER A 111 -0.20 3.35 -11.49
CA SER A 111 -1.28 3.72 -10.58
C SER A 111 -2.34 4.57 -11.27
N ARG A 112 -1.92 5.62 -11.98
CA ARG A 112 -2.81 6.51 -12.76
C ARG A 112 -3.63 5.73 -13.77
N GLN A 113 -3.01 4.87 -14.57
CA GLN A 113 -3.71 4.06 -15.58
C GLN A 113 -4.75 3.12 -14.97
N LEU A 114 -4.44 2.48 -13.84
CA LEU A 114 -5.39 1.61 -13.15
C LEU A 114 -6.56 2.39 -12.54
N LEU A 115 -6.29 3.55 -11.95
CA LEU A 115 -7.32 4.43 -11.37
C LEU A 115 -8.26 4.98 -12.45
N LEU A 116 -7.72 5.44 -13.58
CA LEU A 116 -8.52 5.85 -14.74
C LEU A 116 -9.37 4.68 -15.27
N ARG A 117 -8.80 3.48 -15.38
CA ARG A 117 -9.58 2.29 -15.79
C ARG A 117 -10.70 1.95 -14.81
N ARG A 118 -10.53 2.22 -13.51
CA ARG A 118 -11.52 1.93 -12.46
C ARG A 118 -12.64 2.97 -12.39
N PHE A 119 -12.29 4.25 -12.56
CA PHE A 119 -13.18 5.38 -12.29
C PHE A 119 -13.70 6.10 -13.54
N ASP A 120 -13.00 6.03 -14.69
CA ASP A 120 -13.49 6.57 -15.97
C ASP A 120 -14.10 5.52 -16.89
N LYS A 121 -13.59 4.30 -16.81
CA LYS A 121 -14.02 3.18 -17.65
C LYS A 121 -14.55 2.08 -16.74
N LEU A 122 -15.33 1.16 -17.31
CA LEU A 122 -15.95 -0.02 -16.66
C LEU A 122 -15.30 -0.44 -15.33
N HIS A 123 -16.12 -0.67 -14.30
CA HIS A 123 -15.72 -1.12 -12.96
C HIS A 123 -14.68 -2.25 -12.99
N ALA A 124 -13.40 -1.89 -12.83
CA ALA A 124 -12.31 -2.85 -12.69
C ALA A 124 -12.27 -3.39 -11.25
N GLY A 125 -12.12 -4.71 -11.08
CA GLY A 125 -11.81 -5.28 -9.77
C GLY A 125 -10.38 -4.97 -9.34
N THR A 126 -10.02 -5.35 -8.12
CA THR A 126 -8.67 -5.20 -7.57
C THR A 126 -7.59 -5.72 -8.56
N PRO A 127 -6.47 -4.99 -8.76
CA PRO A 127 -5.41 -5.41 -9.67
C PRO A 127 -4.86 -6.80 -9.32
N LYS A 128 -4.58 -7.60 -10.35
CA LYS A 128 -4.02 -8.96 -10.17
C LYS A 128 -2.64 -8.89 -9.51
N GLY A 129 -2.38 -9.84 -8.63
CA GLY A 129 -1.09 -9.97 -7.94
C GLY A 129 -0.89 -9.02 -6.75
N VAL A 130 -1.85 -8.15 -6.46
CA VAL A 130 -1.86 -7.35 -5.23
C VAL A 130 -2.36 -8.21 -4.07
N ARG A 131 -1.72 -8.06 -2.91
CA ARG A 131 -2.16 -8.68 -1.66
C ARG A 131 -2.52 -7.63 -0.63
N VAL A 132 -3.48 -7.98 0.21
CA VAL A 132 -3.85 -7.16 1.36
C VAL A 132 -3.86 -8.03 2.59
N TYR A 133 -3.21 -7.52 3.63
CA TYR A 133 -3.17 -8.11 4.95
C TYR A 133 -3.80 -7.17 5.96
N ALA A 134 -4.41 -7.74 6.99
CA ALA A 134 -5.05 -6.98 8.05
C ALA A 134 -4.83 -7.64 9.41
N ALA A 135 -4.88 -6.83 10.46
CA ALA A 135 -5.01 -7.25 11.84
C ALA A 135 -6.02 -6.35 12.54
N LEU A 136 -6.69 -6.89 13.55
CA LEU A 136 -7.46 -6.09 14.49
C LEU A 136 -6.53 -5.66 15.62
N VAL A 137 -6.53 -4.39 15.97
CA VAL A 137 -5.69 -3.83 17.05
C VAL A 137 -6.49 -3.58 18.31
N ASP A 138 -5.86 -3.86 19.43
CA ASP A 138 -6.30 -3.38 20.73
C ASP A 138 -5.95 -1.89 20.88
N ASP A 139 -6.85 -1.11 21.49
CA ASP A 139 -6.58 0.31 21.76
C ASP A 139 -5.62 0.49 22.95
N SER A 140 -5.37 -0.57 23.72
CA SER A 140 -4.74 -0.48 25.03
C SER A 140 -3.26 -0.87 25.09
N VAL A 141 -2.66 -1.33 23.99
CA VAL A 141 -1.27 -1.83 24.01
C VAL A 141 -0.54 -1.47 22.71
N GLU A 142 0.48 -0.61 22.81
CA GLU A 142 1.59 -0.63 21.86
C GLU A 142 2.52 -1.80 22.25
N PRO A 143 2.80 -2.75 21.35
CA PRO A 143 3.69 -3.87 21.67
C PRO A 143 5.09 -3.39 22.05
N THR A 144 5.77 -4.26 22.80
CA THR A 144 7.16 -4.11 23.20
C THR A 144 8.09 -4.39 22.01
N GLU A 145 9.16 -3.61 21.90
CA GLU A 145 10.23 -3.66 20.89
C GLU A 145 10.66 -5.12 20.59
N SER A 146 10.13 -5.70 19.51
CA SER A 146 10.66 -6.93 18.93
C SER A 146 11.37 -6.54 17.65
N GLU A 147 12.69 -6.70 17.60
CA GLU A 147 13.44 -6.46 16.36
C GLU A 147 12.92 -7.42 15.27
N THR A 148 12.15 -6.89 14.32
CA THR A 148 11.71 -7.63 13.14
C THR A 148 12.73 -7.44 12.02
N THR A 149 13.34 -8.53 11.56
CA THR A 149 14.22 -8.49 10.40
C THR A 149 13.43 -8.11 9.14
N PRO A 150 13.76 -7.00 8.45
CA PRO A 150 13.04 -6.58 7.27
C PRO A 150 13.39 -7.48 6.07
N PHE A 151 12.45 -7.61 5.14
CA PHE A 151 12.58 -8.43 3.94
C PHE A 151 12.69 -7.58 2.68
N VAL A 152 13.31 -8.14 1.66
CA VAL A 152 13.53 -7.43 0.39
C VAL A 152 12.65 -8.05 -0.68
N LEU A 153 11.80 -7.22 -1.28
CA LEU A 153 10.88 -7.61 -2.35
C LEU A 153 11.14 -6.80 -3.61
N ALA A 154 11.07 -7.46 -4.76
CA ALA A 154 11.20 -6.84 -6.06
C ALA A 154 9.81 -6.65 -6.70
N LEU A 155 9.35 -5.42 -6.85
CA LEU A 155 8.06 -5.09 -7.46
C LEU A 155 8.10 -5.19 -9.00
N LYS A 156 7.04 -5.73 -9.58
CA LYS A 156 6.81 -5.65 -11.03
C LYS A 156 6.39 -4.24 -11.42
N GLY A 157 7.06 -3.69 -12.43
CA GLY A 157 6.78 -2.34 -12.93
C GLY A 157 7.44 -1.22 -12.12
N ASP A 158 8.31 -1.55 -11.17
CA ASP A 158 9.27 -0.58 -10.63
C ASP A 158 10.36 -0.34 -11.68
N SER A 159 10.54 0.92 -12.08
CA SER A 159 11.51 1.30 -13.12
C SER A 159 12.97 1.03 -12.72
N ARG A 160 13.25 0.78 -11.44
CA ARG A 160 14.60 0.46 -10.94
C ARG A 160 14.85 -1.04 -10.83
N VAL A 161 13.84 -1.85 -11.13
CA VAL A 161 13.93 -3.30 -11.23
C VAL A 161 13.49 -3.69 -12.64
N LEU A 162 14.44 -3.66 -13.58
CA LEU A 162 14.20 -4.09 -14.95
C LEU A 162 14.72 -5.51 -15.12
N LEU A 163 13.80 -6.47 -15.20
CA LEU A 163 14.06 -7.83 -15.65
C LEU A 163 13.51 -7.99 -17.08
N ASP A 164 14.21 -8.73 -17.94
CA ASP A 164 13.73 -9.12 -19.26
C ASP A 164 12.63 -10.20 -19.18
N GLU A 165 12.10 -10.61 -20.33
CA GLU A 165 11.08 -11.66 -20.45
C GLU A 165 11.52 -13.04 -19.93
N LYS A 166 12.83 -13.24 -19.75
CA LYS A 166 13.44 -14.47 -19.21
C LYS A 166 13.78 -14.34 -17.71
N GLY A 167 13.50 -13.19 -17.09
CA GLY A 167 13.78 -12.92 -15.69
C GLY A 167 15.23 -12.49 -15.40
N ALA A 168 16.02 -12.17 -16.43
CA ALA A 168 17.39 -11.69 -16.29
C ALA A 168 17.41 -10.15 -16.14
N PRO A 169 18.29 -9.57 -15.29
CA PRO A 169 18.34 -8.13 -15.12
C PRO A 169 18.88 -7.42 -16.36
N ILE A 170 18.16 -6.42 -16.84
CA ILE A 170 18.55 -5.53 -17.95
C ILE A 170 18.77 -4.08 -17.47
N GLY A 171 18.54 -3.82 -16.19
CA GLY A 171 18.83 -2.56 -15.52
C GLY A 171 18.29 -2.60 -14.10
N PHE A 172 19.17 -2.74 -13.11
CA PHE A 172 18.75 -2.67 -11.71
C PHE A 172 19.74 -1.81 -10.91
N SER A 173 19.22 -0.97 -10.02
CA SER A 173 20.04 -0.19 -9.08
C SER A 173 19.99 -0.87 -7.72
N VAL A 174 21.10 -1.49 -7.30
CA VAL A 174 21.23 -2.14 -5.97
C VAL A 174 21.06 -1.12 -4.84
N ARG A 175 21.53 0.12 -5.05
CA ARG A 175 21.57 1.18 -4.03
C ARG A 175 20.25 1.92 -3.87
N GLU A 176 19.37 1.82 -4.86
CA GLU A 176 18.09 2.52 -4.91
C GLU A 176 16.96 1.52 -5.18
N GLY A 177 16.92 0.40 -4.45
CA GLY A 177 15.93 -0.66 -4.62
C GLY A 177 14.47 -0.16 -4.68
N PRO A 178 13.47 -1.03 -4.80
CA PRO A 178 12.09 -0.59 -4.96
C PRO A 178 11.58 0.18 -3.74
N ILE A 179 11.44 1.51 -3.91
CA ILE A 179 11.08 2.53 -2.90
C ILE A 179 9.91 2.10 -2.02
N ASN A 180 8.92 1.32 -2.50
CA ASN A 180 7.89 0.78 -1.59
C ASN A 180 7.30 -0.55 -2.09
N ALA A 181 7.79 -1.68 -1.59
CA ALA A 181 7.14 -2.98 -1.84
C ALA A 181 5.73 -3.05 -1.23
N SER A 182 5.48 -2.21 -0.23
CA SER A 182 4.23 -2.18 0.51
C SER A 182 3.87 -0.78 1.00
N GLU A 183 2.58 -0.58 1.30
CA GLU A 183 2.07 0.58 2.02
C GLU A 183 1.25 0.08 3.22
N SER A 184 1.54 0.63 4.40
CA SER A 184 0.82 0.31 5.64
C SER A 184 -0.06 1.47 6.11
N ILE A 185 -1.29 1.17 6.54
CA ILE A 185 -2.23 2.17 7.04
C ILE A 185 -2.95 1.62 8.27
N ARG A 186 -2.98 2.40 9.36
CA ARG A 186 -3.87 2.15 10.50
C ARG A 186 -5.13 3.01 10.38
N LEU A 187 -6.29 2.39 10.51
CA LEU A 187 -7.58 3.06 10.51
C LEU A 187 -8.42 2.48 11.66
N GLY A 188 -8.65 3.30 12.69
CA GLY A 188 -9.33 2.86 13.91
C GLY A 188 -8.70 1.60 14.50
N ARG A 189 -9.51 0.55 14.55
CA ARG A 189 -9.19 -0.77 15.08
C ARG A 189 -8.49 -1.69 14.09
N VAL A 190 -8.25 -1.26 12.85
CA VAL A 190 -7.66 -2.13 11.83
C VAL A 190 -6.33 -1.59 11.35
N VAL A 191 -5.32 -2.45 11.32
CA VAL A 191 -4.06 -2.20 10.61
C VAL A 191 -4.09 -2.95 9.29
N LEU A 192 -3.65 -2.29 8.23
CA LEU A 192 -3.64 -2.80 6.86
C LEU A 192 -2.24 -2.71 6.28
N LEU A 193 -1.87 -3.71 5.50
CA LEU A 193 -0.67 -3.71 4.67
C LEU A 193 -1.07 -4.13 3.25
N VAL A 194 -0.79 -3.27 2.28
CA VAL A 194 -0.98 -3.56 0.86
C VAL A 194 0.38 -3.87 0.25
N VAL A 195 0.51 -5.02 -0.41
CA VAL A 195 1.73 -5.45 -1.11
C VAL A 195 1.44 -5.49 -2.60
N GLY A 196 2.28 -4.80 -3.38
CA GLY A 196 2.18 -4.77 -4.84
C GLY A 196 2.51 -6.12 -5.49
N SER A 197 2.32 -6.23 -6.81
CA SER A 197 2.75 -7.45 -7.50
C SER A 197 4.27 -7.55 -7.53
N THR A 198 4.81 -8.70 -7.15
CA THR A 198 6.25 -8.94 -7.03
C THR A 198 6.75 -9.94 -8.08
N TYR A 199 8.05 -9.88 -8.34
CA TYR A 199 8.77 -10.94 -9.06
C TYR A 199 8.96 -12.14 -8.14
N SER A 200 8.82 -13.34 -8.70
CA SER A 200 8.94 -14.58 -7.93
C SER A 200 10.38 -14.77 -7.43
N SER A 201 10.51 -15.20 -6.17
CA SER A 201 11.77 -15.65 -5.56
C SER A 201 11.93 -17.18 -5.57
N GLY A 202 11.20 -17.86 -6.46
CA GLY A 202 11.18 -19.31 -6.60
C GLY A 202 9.89 -19.93 -6.06
N ASP A 203 9.93 -21.24 -5.82
CA ASP A 203 8.81 -21.97 -5.25
C ASP A 203 8.40 -21.36 -3.89
N ASP A 204 7.11 -21.44 -3.58
CA ASP A 204 6.50 -20.95 -2.34
C ASP A 204 6.69 -19.45 -2.04
N HIS A 205 7.06 -18.62 -3.04
CA HIS A 205 7.24 -17.15 -2.90
C HIS A 205 6.09 -16.50 -2.13
N GLU A 206 4.88 -16.79 -2.56
CA GLU A 206 3.64 -16.28 -2.00
C GLU A 206 3.41 -16.70 -0.54
N GLN A 207 3.75 -17.94 -0.19
CA GLN A 207 3.64 -18.46 1.19
C GLN A 207 4.68 -17.81 2.10
N ARG A 208 5.89 -17.56 1.58
CA ARG A 208 6.95 -16.87 2.34
C ARG A 208 6.60 -15.41 2.61
N ILE A 209 5.93 -14.72 1.69
CA ILE A 209 5.36 -13.39 1.96
C ILE A 209 4.31 -13.50 3.08
N ASP A 210 3.39 -14.45 2.99
CA ASP A 210 2.35 -14.64 4.03
C ASP A 210 2.97 -14.92 5.41
N GLN A 211 4.04 -15.71 5.47
CA GLN A 211 4.78 -15.98 6.70
C GLN A 211 5.54 -14.76 7.23
N ALA A 212 6.17 -13.97 6.37
CA ALA A 212 6.84 -12.73 6.76
C ALA A 212 5.84 -11.76 7.40
N VAL A 213 4.68 -11.57 6.78
CA VAL A 213 3.62 -10.68 7.27
C VAL A 213 2.99 -11.20 8.56
N ALA A 214 2.86 -12.53 8.72
CA ALA A 214 2.38 -13.12 9.97
C ALA A 214 3.30 -12.85 11.18
N ARG A 215 4.60 -12.57 10.97
CA ARG A 215 5.53 -12.23 12.07
C ARG A 215 5.17 -10.91 12.75
N VAL A 216 4.56 -9.98 12.02
CA VAL A 216 4.08 -8.69 12.54
C VAL A 216 2.59 -8.72 12.88
N GLY A 217 2.02 -9.92 13.07
CA GLY A 217 0.63 -10.11 13.52
C GLY A 217 -0.46 -9.93 12.47
N LEU A 218 -0.09 -9.65 11.22
CA LEU A 218 -1.02 -9.42 10.12
C LEU A 218 -1.42 -10.74 9.42
N GLN A 219 -2.66 -10.81 8.94
CA GLN A 219 -3.20 -11.97 8.24
C GLN A 219 -3.76 -11.59 6.87
N ARG A 220 -3.64 -12.49 5.89
CA ARG A 220 -4.10 -12.23 4.52
C ARG A 220 -5.62 -12.12 4.46
N ILE A 221 -6.11 -11.01 3.91
CA ILE A 221 -7.53 -10.77 3.62
C ILE A 221 -7.84 -10.70 2.12
N PHE A 222 -6.82 -10.43 1.29
CA PHE A 222 -6.94 -10.41 -0.16
C PHE A 222 -5.71 -11.00 -0.85
N PRO A 223 -5.87 -11.85 -1.89
CA PRO A 223 -7.14 -12.49 -2.29
C PRO A 223 -7.71 -13.35 -1.15
N PRO A 224 -9.05 -13.43 -1.01
CA PRO A 224 -9.65 -14.07 0.15
C PRO A 224 -9.43 -15.58 0.12
N GLU A 225 -9.09 -16.14 1.27
CA GLU A 225 -8.99 -17.58 1.44
C GLU A 225 -10.37 -18.26 1.53
N LYS A 226 -10.36 -19.60 1.54
CA LYS A 226 -11.56 -20.38 1.83
C LYS A 226 -11.99 -20.19 3.28
N ALA A 227 -11.03 -20.18 4.21
CA ALA A 227 -11.26 -19.92 5.62
C ALA A 227 -11.17 -18.41 5.91
N LEU A 228 -11.88 -17.96 6.94
CA LEU A 228 -11.75 -16.60 7.45
C LEU A 228 -10.50 -16.48 8.32
N PRO A 229 -9.69 -15.43 8.16
CA PRO A 229 -8.61 -15.13 9.09
C PRO A 229 -9.18 -14.86 10.49
N LYS A 230 -8.41 -15.24 11.51
CA LYS A 230 -8.74 -15.00 12.92
C LYS A 230 -8.37 -13.57 13.27
N MET A 231 -9.32 -12.66 13.08
CA MET A 231 -9.18 -11.23 13.39
C MET A 231 -9.52 -10.98 14.86
N GLU A 232 -8.65 -11.43 15.77
CA GLU A 232 -8.73 -11.06 17.18
C GLU A 232 -7.91 -9.80 17.43
N PRO A 233 -8.30 -8.94 18.40
CA PRO A 233 -7.47 -7.81 18.80
C PRO A 233 -6.08 -8.31 19.23
N THR A 234 -5.04 -7.75 18.61
CA THR A 234 -3.64 -8.09 18.86
C THR A 234 -2.82 -6.82 18.99
N PRO A 235 -1.75 -6.82 19.79
CA PRO A 235 -0.82 -5.71 19.83
C PRO A 235 0.02 -5.70 18.54
N ILE A 236 0.05 -4.56 17.84
CA ILE A 236 0.74 -4.39 16.55
C ILE A 236 1.60 -3.12 16.60
N ASP A 237 2.89 -3.24 16.27
CA ASP A 237 3.77 -2.08 16.07
C ASP A 237 3.64 -1.61 14.61
N MET A 238 3.19 -0.36 14.42
CA MET A 238 3.11 0.22 13.09
C MET A 238 4.49 0.45 12.46
N THR A 239 5.54 0.61 13.27
CA THR A 239 6.92 0.73 12.82
C THR A 239 7.35 -0.56 12.13
N ASP A 240 7.19 -1.71 12.81
CA ASP A 240 7.51 -3.03 12.25
C ASP A 240 6.73 -3.32 10.97
N VAL A 241 5.41 -3.02 10.96
CA VAL A 241 4.58 -3.21 9.77
C VAL A 241 5.07 -2.34 8.61
N SER A 242 5.47 -1.09 8.88
CA SER A 242 5.95 -0.17 7.84
C SER A 242 7.34 -0.52 7.30
N GLN A 243 8.15 -1.20 8.12
CA GLN A 243 9.53 -1.58 7.80
C GLN A 243 9.66 -3.02 7.30
N LEU A 244 8.59 -3.83 7.39
CA LEU A 244 8.60 -5.24 7.05
C LEU A 244 9.18 -5.52 5.66
N PHE A 245 8.87 -4.67 4.68
CA PHE A 245 9.46 -4.75 3.35
C PHE A 245 10.24 -3.49 3.02
N THR A 246 11.51 -3.67 2.65
CA THR A 246 12.44 -2.56 2.47
C THR A 246 13.25 -2.65 1.17
N VAL A 247 14.03 -1.61 0.97
CA VAL A 247 14.76 -1.21 -0.23
C VAL A 247 16.22 -1.75 -0.23
N ILE A 248 16.76 -2.21 0.92
CA ILE A 248 18.18 -2.60 1.28
C ILE A 248 19.09 -1.38 1.62
N PRO A 249 20.03 -1.39 2.64
CA PRO A 249 20.97 -2.46 3.08
C PRO A 249 21.23 -2.73 4.60
N ASP A 250 22.06 -3.77 4.85
CA ASP A 250 22.51 -4.45 6.08
C ASP A 250 21.42 -5.04 6.99
N GLY A 251 21.57 -6.32 7.33
CA GLY A 251 20.64 -7.05 8.20
C GLY A 251 19.32 -7.51 7.58
N ALA A 252 18.97 -7.07 6.36
CA ALA A 252 17.73 -7.47 5.69
C ALA A 252 17.78 -8.89 5.08
N ASP A 253 16.66 -9.61 5.12
CA ASP A 253 16.51 -10.95 4.53
C ASP A 253 16.21 -10.84 3.02
N ASN A 254 17.16 -11.33 2.21
CA ASN A 254 17.08 -11.32 0.76
C ASN A 254 16.42 -12.58 0.16
N SER A 255 15.91 -13.51 0.98
CA SER A 255 15.30 -14.76 0.51
C SER A 255 14.06 -14.53 -0.35
N LEU A 256 13.39 -13.39 -0.18
CA LEU A 256 12.24 -12.97 -0.97
C LEU A 256 12.59 -12.20 -2.26
N MET A 257 13.88 -11.96 -2.53
CA MET A 257 14.33 -11.42 -3.81
C MET A 257 14.35 -12.49 -4.91
N PRO A 258 14.09 -12.10 -6.17
CA PRO A 258 14.33 -12.97 -7.33
C PRO A 258 15.74 -13.54 -7.32
N GLU A 259 15.87 -14.83 -7.62
CA GLU A 259 17.16 -15.53 -7.62
C GLU A 259 18.20 -14.82 -8.50
N ALA A 260 17.77 -14.38 -9.68
CA ALA A 260 18.60 -13.64 -10.62
C ALA A 260 19.16 -12.34 -10.02
N LEU A 261 18.47 -11.69 -9.08
CA LEU A 261 18.93 -10.46 -8.42
C LEU A 261 19.81 -10.75 -7.19
N ARG A 262 19.55 -11.87 -6.49
CA ARG A 262 20.36 -12.26 -5.31
C ARG A 262 21.83 -12.48 -5.67
N ALA A 263 22.11 -13.06 -6.83
CA ALA A 263 23.48 -13.28 -7.32
C ALA A 263 24.28 -11.97 -7.47
N PHE A 264 23.62 -10.86 -7.79
CA PHE A 264 24.26 -9.54 -7.88
C PHE A 264 24.31 -8.81 -6.53
N ALA A 265 23.38 -9.09 -5.61
CA ALA A 265 23.40 -8.52 -4.26
C ALA A 265 24.55 -9.07 -3.40
N THR A 266 25.09 -10.25 -3.74
CA THR A 266 26.25 -10.86 -3.06
C THR A 266 27.62 -10.37 -3.56
N TRP A 267 27.67 -9.41 -4.49
CA TRP A 267 28.90 -8.89 -5.12
C TRP A 267 29.47 -7.62 -4.48
N ASP A 268 29.18 -7.34 -3.21
CA ASP A 268 29.90 -6.33 -2.42
C ASP A 268 30.89 -7.03 -1.46
N ASP A 269 32.00 -7.53 -2.02
CA ASP A 269 33.30 -7.62 -1.33
C ASP A 269 34.20 -6.55 -1.99
N PRO A 270 34.73 -5.56 -1.25
CA PRO A 270 35.34 -4.38 -1.84
C PRO A 270 36.75 -4.69 -2.35
N GLY A 271 36.86 -5.20 -3.57
CA GLY A 271 38.17 -5.46 -4.16
C GLY A 271 38.14 -5.99 -5.58
N GLY A 272 37.78 -5.18 -6.58
CA GLY A 272 37.99 -5.59 -7.97
C GLY A 272 37.41 -4.65 -9.01
N ILE A 273 38.24 -3.73 -9.50
CA ILE A 273 38.03 -3.03 -10.79
C ILE A 273 38.05 -4.06 -11.91
N VAL A 274 37.11 -4.04 -12.88
CA VAL A 274 37.42 -4.12 -14.33
C VAL A 274 36.30 -3.44 -15.14
N HIS A 275 36.75 -2.69 -16.16
CA HIS A 275 36.09 -1.88 -17.20
C HIS A 275 34.77 -2.36 -17.80
#